data_AF-A0A9J5YHZ8-F1
#
_entry.id   AF-A0A9J5YHZ8-F1
#
_cell.length_a   1.000
_cell.length_b   1.000
_cell.length_c   1.000
_cell.angle_alpha   90.00
_cell.angle_beta   90.00
_cell.angle_gamma   90.00
#
_symmetry.space_group_name_H-M   'P 1'
#
loop_
_entity.id
_entity.type
_entity.pdbx_description
1 polymer ?
#
loop_
_entity_poly.entity_id
_entity_poly.type
_entity_poly.pdbx_seq_one_letter_code
_entity_poly.pdbx_strand_id
1 'polypeptide(L)'
;MDKFFIKKPRSSSDLSVSSHVAPEAQRETITSSSSNVDCILGVGSLKRDPGERKPIFEYDSNIRDVVRRHYILMGPYQPKLRVYPKTTFGTSNRQFNPEWFNAPNSAWLEYSIDDDVIFCLCC
;
A
#
# COMPACT_ATOMS: atom_id res chain seq x y z
N MET A 1 41.25 34.73 -7.03
CA MET A 1 42.15 33.71 -6.46
C MET A 1 41.62 33.35 -5.10
N ASP A 2 41.00 32.18 -4.93
CA ASP A 2 40.71 31.64 -3.60
C ASP A 2 41.00 30.14 -3.59
N LYS A 3 42.07 29.80 -2.86
CA LYS A 3 42.57 28.46 -2.62
C LYS A 3 41.73 27.83 -1.51
N PHE A 4 41.02 26.74 -1.81
CA PHE A 4 40.49 25.88 -0.75
C PHE A 4 41.40 24.66 -0.58
N PHE A 5 42.02 24.60 0.59
CA PHE A 5 42.92 23.53 1.02
C PHE A 5 42.14 22.26 1.37
N ILE A 6 42.54 21.14 0.78
CA ILE A 6 42.07 19.79 1.09
C ILE A 6 42.58 19.41 2.49
N LYS A 7 41.66 19.13 3.43
CA LYS A 7 41.99 18.50 4.72
C LYS A 7 41.84 16.99 4.59
N LYS A 8 42.92 16.26 4.85
CA LYS A 8 43.01 14.80 4.93
C LYS A 8 42.54 14.34 6.32
N PRO A 9 41.68 13.32 6.48
CA PRO A 9 41.38 12.78 7.80
C PRO A 9 42.52 11.86 8.29
N ARG A 10 42.91 12.06 9.55
CA ARG A 10 43.86 11.22 10.29
C ARG A 10 43.15 9.99 10.85
N SER A 11 43.90 8.89 10.82
CA SER A 11 43.66 7.61 11.48
C SER A 11 43.79 7.71 13.01
N SER A 12 42.97 6.90 13.71
CA SER A 12 42.98 6.43 15.11
C SER A 12 41.58 6.63 15.68
N SER A 13 40.90 5.71 16.37
CA SER A 13 41.31 4.51 17.08
C SER A 13 40.04 3.77 17.49
N ASP A 14 40.19 2.45 17.61
CA ASP A 14 39.35 1.43 18.23
C ASP A 14 38.16 1.87 19.09
N LEU A 15 36.96 1.41 18.72
CA LEU A 15 35.83 1.25 19.61
C LEU A 15 35.30 -0.19 19.50
N SER A 16 35.62 -0.96 20.53
CA SER A 16 35.04 -2.25 20.88
C SER A 16 33.52 -2.19 20.88
N VAL A 17 32.87 -2.99 20.01
CA VAL A 17 31.42 -3.23 20.08
C VAL A 17 31.21 -4.71 20.34
N SER A 18 30.77 -4.97 21.57
CA SER A 18 30.30 -6.26 22.08
C SER A 18 29.13 -6.77 21.23
N SER A 19 29.29 -7.98 20.69
CA SER A 19 28.26 -8.71 19.97
C SER A 19 27.26 -9.31 20.96
N HIS A 20 26.13 -8.64 21.17
CA HIS A 20 24.95 -9.29 21.75
C HIS A 20 23.94 -9.58 20.65
N VAL A 21 23.86 -10.87 20.31
CA VAL A 21 22.89 -11.45 19.38
C VAL A 21 21.50 -11.31 20.00
N ALA A 22 20.61 -10.59 19.33
CA ALA A 22 19.19 -10.54 19.65
C ALA A 22 18.50 -11.77 19.06
N PRO A 23 17.53 -12.40 19.76
CA PRO A 23 16.90 -13.62 19.26
C PRO A 23 16.00 -13.28 18.06
N GLU A 24 16.16 -14.06 17.00
CA GLU A 24 15.35 -14.03 15.79
C GLU A 24 13.86 -14.19 16.14
N ALA A 25 13.11 -13.11 15.92
CA ALA A 25 11.66 -13.19 15.84
C ALA A 25 11.31 -14.10 14.66
N GLN A 26 10.69 -15.23 14.96
CA GLN A 26 10.13 -16.15 13.97
C GLN A 26 9.16 -15.34 13.09
N ARG A 27 9.63 -14.99 11.89
CA ARG A 27 8.79 -14.49 10.81
C ARG A 27 8.02 -15.67 10.27
N GLU A 28 6.94 -16.02 10.95
CA GLU A 28 5.96 -16.91 10.36
C GLU A 28 5.39 -16.23 9.12
N THR A 29 5.75 -16.81 7.98
CA THR A 29 5.24 -16.45 6.67
C THR A 29 3.80 -16.94 6.63
N ILE A 30 2.85 -16.08 7.02
CA ILE A 30 1.42 -16.37 6.91
C ILE A 30 1.04 -16.20 5.44
N THR A 31 1.27 -17.24 4.64
CA THR A 31 0.75 -17.41 3.27
C THR A 31 -0.75 -17.79 3.28
N SER A 32 -1.51 -17.37 4.31
CA SER A 32 -2.92 -17.75 4.54
C SER A 32 -3.74 -16.57 5.08
N SER A 33 -3.45 -15.34 4.65
CA SER A 33 -3.87 -14.11 5.36
C SER A 33 -5.31 -13.65 5.12
N SER A 34 -6.06 -14.23 4.18
CA SER A 34 -7.47 -13.84 3.94
C SER A 34 -8.46 -14.56 4.87
N SER A 35 -8.27 -15.86 5.15
CA SER A 35 -9.28 -16.64 5.88
C SER A 35 -9.28 -16.41 7.39
N ASN A 36 -8.16 -15.96 7.97
CA ASN A 36 -8.04 -15.79 9.41
C ASN A 36 -8.66 -14.46 9.90
N VAL A 37 -8.63 -13.40 9.10
CA VAL A 37 -9.20 -12.08 9.44
C VAL A 37 -10.72 -12.05 9.32
N ASP A 38 -11.28 -12.70 8.29
CA ASP A 38 -12.73 -12.81 8.07
C ASP A 38 -13.42 -13.55 9.23
N CYS A 39 -12.80 -14.63 9.72
CA CYS A 39 -13.32 -15.40 10.87
C CYS A 39 -13.20 -14.66 12.21
N ILE A 40 -12.13 -13.88 12.42
CA ILE A 40 -11.88 -13.15 13.68
C ILE A 40 -12.83 -11.96 13.85
N LEU A 41 -13.24 -11.33 12.75
CA LEU A 41 -14.02 -10.09 12.83
C LEU A 41 -15.53 -10.30 12.77
N GLY A 42 -16.01 -11.49 12.38
CA GLY A 42 -17.42 -11.70 12.03
C GLY A 42 -17.91 -10.79 10.88
N VAL A 43 -16.99 -10.06 10.28
CA VAL A 43 -17.16 -9.24 9.10
C VAL A 43 -16.99 -10.23 7.96
N GLY A 44 -18.09 -10.60 7.30
CA GLY A 44 -18.03 -11.46 6.12
C GLY A 44 -17.03 -10.93 5.08
N SER A 45 -16.72 -11.75 4.07
CA SER A 45 -15.70 -11.46 3.04
C SER A 45 -15.65 -9.99 2.63
N LEU A 46 -14.63 -9.26 3.12
CA LEU A 46 -14.43 -7.86 2.79
C LEU A 46 -14.14 -7.73 1.29
N LYS A 47 -14.90 -6.90 0.59
CA LYS A 47 -14.71 -6.69 -0.84
C LYS A 47 -13.38 -6.00 -1.11
N ARG A 48 -12.65 -6.48 -2.10
CA ARG A 48 -11.34 -5.93 -2.47
C ARG A 48 -11.45 -4.72 -3.37
N ASP A 49 -12.40 -4.71 -4.31
CA ASP A 49 -12.61 -3.57 -5.21
C ASP A 49 -13.07 -2.35 -4.39
N PRO A 50 -12.40 -1.19 -4.49
CA PRO A 50 -12.72 -0.01 -3.68
C PRO A 50 -14.12 0.55 -3.95
N GLY A 51 -14.66 0.39 -5.16
CA GLY A 51 -16.03 0.79 -5.50
C GLY A 51 -17.09 -0.06 -4.80
N GLU A 52 -16.75 -1.32 -4.48
CA GLU A 52 -17.62 -2.22 -3.73
C GLU A 52 -17.44 -2.13 -2.20
N ARG A 53 -16.44 -1.39 -1.71
CA ARG A 53 -16.17 -1.29 -0.27
C ARG A 53 -17.23 -0.43 0.41
N LYS A 54 -17.83 -0.96 1.47
CA LYS A 54 -18.58 -0.14 2.41
C LYS A 54 -17.64 0.93 3.02
N PRO A 55 -18.04 2.22 3.08
CA PRO A 55 -17.22 3.26 3.68
C PRO A 55 -16.83 2.96 5.13
N ILE A 56 -15.61 3.32 5.54
CA ILE A 56 -15.07 2.97 6.88
C ILE A 56 -15.97 3.47 8.02
N PHE A 57 -16.61 4.63 7.87
CA PHE A 57 -17.45 5.21 8.91
C PHE A 57 -18.79 4.49 9.09
N GLU A 58 -19.20 3.65 8.14
CA GLU A 58 -20.47 2.91 8.24
C GLU A 58 -20.33 1.57 8.99
N TYR A 59 -19.11 1.16 9.33
CA TYR A 59 -18.88 0.03 10.23
C TYR A 59 -19.03 0.47 11.69
N ASP A 60 -19.28 -0.50 12.58
CA ASP A 60 -19.27 -0.27 14.02
C ASP A 60 -17.92 0.25 14.49
N SER A 61 -17.93 1.22 15.39
CA SER A 61 -16.72 1.90 15.89
C SER A 61 -15.63 0.93 16.37
N ASN A 62 -16.03 -0.22 16.92
CA ASN A 62 -15.12 -1.24 17.45
C ASN A 62 -14.33 -2.00 16.36
N ILE A 63 -14.81 -2.04 15.12
CA ILE A 63 -14.18 -2.81 14.03
C ILE A 63 -13.54 -1.93 12.95
N ARG A 64 -13.82 -0.62 12.92
CA ARG A 64 -13.30 0.31 11.90
C ARG A 64 -11.79 0.24 11.74
N ASP A 65 -11.06 0.24 12.86
CA ASP A 65 -9.59 0.23 12.85
C ASP A 65 -9.05 -1.10 12.32
N VAL A 66 -9.73 -2.21 12.62
CA VAL A 66 -9.32 -3.51 12.08
C VAL A 66 -9.57 -3.59 10.57
N VAL A 67 -10.72 -3.12 10.09
CA VAL A 67 -11.03 -3.03 8.66
C VAL A 67 -10.00 -2.15 7.93
N ARG A 68 -9.64 -0.99 8.51
CA ARG A 68 -8.62 -0.10 7.94
C ARG A 68 -7.25 -0.78 7.86
N ARG A 69 -6.82 -1.43 8.94
CA ARG A 69 -5.57 -2.19 8.98
C ARG A 69 -5.57 -3.34 7.97
N HIS A 70 -6.71 -4.01 7.79
CA HIS A 70 -6.85 -5.07 6.79
C HIS A 70 -6.58 -4.55 5.37
N TYR A 71 -7.23 -3.46 4.94
CA TYR A 71 -6.99 -2.90 3.61
C TYR A 71 -5.55 -2.39 3.43
N ILE A 72 -4.96 -1.77 4.45
CA ILE A 72 -3.54 -1.35 4.41
C ILE A 72 -2.61 -2.56 4.22
N LEU A 73 -2.86 -3.66 4.93
CA LEU A 73 -2.07 -4.89 4.81
C LEU A 73 -2.22 -5.55 3.43
N MET A 74 -3.42 -5.50 2.84
CA MET A 74 -3.67 -5.99 1.47
C MET A 74 -3.01 -5.14 0.39
N GLY A 75 -2.74 -3.87 0.69
CA GLY A 75 -2.21 -2.89 -0.25
C GLY A 75 -3.27 -2.37 -1.23
N PRO A 76 -2.90 -1.42 -2.10
CA PRO A 76 -3.84 -0.79 -3.03
C PRO A 76 -4.36 -1.81 -4.05
N TYR A 77 -5.65 -1.73 -4.38
CA TYR A 77 -6.24 -2.50 -5.47
C TYR A 77 -5.86 -1.91 -6.83
N GLN A 78 -4.84 -2.49 -7.47
CA GLN A 78 -4.28 -2.06 -8.75
C GLN A 78 -4.39 -3.18 -9.81
N PRO A 79 -5.60 -3.51 -10.28
CA PRO A 79 -5.78 -4.59 -11.24
C PRO A 79 -5.15 -4.24 -12.59
N LYS A 80 -4.35 -5.15 -13.15
CA LYS A 80 -3.75 -4.99 -14.49
C LYS A 80 -4.66 -5.59 -15.56
N LEU A 81 -5.54 -4.77 -16.11
CA LEU A 81 -6.45 -5.18 -17.18
C LEU A 81 -5.77 -5.18 -18.56
N ARG A 82 -6.19 -6.09 -19.44
CA ARG A 82 -5.78 -6.06 -20.86
C ARG A 82 -6.31 -4.83 -21.58
N VAL A 83 -7.55 -4.47 -21.26
CA VAL A 83 -8.25 -3.29 -21.78
C VAL A 83 -9.07 -2.73 -20.62
N TYR A 84 -8.85 -1.47 -20.28
CA TYR A 84 -9.68 -0.78 -19.29
C TYR A 84 -11.01 -0.32 -19.93
N PRO A 85 -12.09 -0.16 -19.18
CA PRO A 85 -13.30 0.51 -19.66
C PRO A 85 -12.99 1.88 -20.29
N LYS A 86 -13.77 2.25 -21.31
CA LYS A 86 -13.67 3.56 -21.96
C LYS A 86 -14.96 4.32 -21.71
N THR A 87 -14.82 5.53 -21.20
CA THR A 87 -15.94 6.40 -20.91
C THR A 87 -15.92 7.61 -21.84
N THR A 88 -17.06 7.92 -22.46
CA THR A 88 -17.19 9.09 -23.33
C THR A 88 -17.24 10.35 -22.47
N PHE A 89 -16.28 11.24 -22.66
CA PHE A 89 -16.17 12.50 -21.96
C PHE A 89 -16.13 13.65 -22.97
N GLY A 90 -17.27 14.32 -23.12
CA GLY A 90 -17.47 15.33 -24.16
C GLY A 90 -17.39 14.70 -25.55
N THR A 91 -16.49 15.20 -26.40
CA THR A 91 -16.27 14.70 -27.77
C THR A 91 -15.23 13.59 -27.87
N SER A 92 -14.61 13.20 -26.74
CA SER A 92 -13.49 12.27 -26.70
C SER A 92 -13.76 11.09 -25.79
N ASN A 93 -13.26 9.91 -26.14
CA ASN A 93 -13.27 8.77 -25.22
C ASN A 93 -12.01 8.82 -24.33
N ARG A 94 -12.20 8.65 -23.03
CA ARG A 94 -11.14 8.58 -22.03
C ARG A 94 -11.12 7.19 -21.41
N GLN A 95 -9.97 6.82 -20.89
CA GLN A 95 -9.70 5.52 -20.30
C GLN A 95 -8.66 5.71 -19.20
N PHE A 96 -8.72 4.87 -18.17
CA PHE A 96 -7.64 4.79 -17.20
C PHE A 96 -6.30 4.41 -17.88
N ASN A 97 -5.23 5.12 -17.52
CA ASN A 97 -3.89 4.81 -18.03
C ASN A 97 -3.16 3.90 -17.02
N PRO A 98 -2.88 2.62 -17.34
CA PRO A 98 -2.19 1.71 -16.44
C PRO A 98 -0.79 2.18 -16.03
N GLU A 99 -0.13 3.04 -16.81
CA GLU A 99 1.17 3.61 -16.45
C GLU A 99 1.10 4.49 -15.20
N TRP A 100 -0.09 4.96 -14.81
CA TRP A 100 -0.26 5.68 -13.54
C TRP A 100 0.03 4.81 -12.33
N PHE A 101 -0.10 3.48 -12.40
CA PHE A 101 0.35 2.59 -11.33
C PHE A 101 1.87 2.59 -11.17
N ASN A 102 2.63 2.93 -12.21
CA ASN A 102 4.09 2.98 -12.17
C ASN A 102 4.64 4.38 -11.84
N ALA A 103 3.76 5.39 -11.72
CA ALA A 103 4.17 6.76 -11.47
C ALA A 103 4.80 6.93 -10.07
N PRO A 104 5.69 7.91 -9.88
CA PRO A 104 6.15 8.26 -8.54
C PRO A 104 4.96 8.57 -7.63
N ASN A 105 4.99 8.04 -6.41
CA ASN A 105 3.92 8.18 -5.42
C ASN A 105 2.57 7.59 -5.84
N SER A 106 2.52 6.55 -6.68
CA SER A 106 1.29 5.82 -7.04
C SER A 106 0.88 4.73 -6.03
N ALA A 107 1.64 4.53 -4.95
CA ALA A 107 1.46 3.41 -4.02
C ALA A 107 0.13 3.44 -3.24
N TRP A 108 -0.62 4.54 -3.29
CA TRP A 108 -1.95 4.68 -2.69
C TRP A 108 -3.08 4.64 -3.72
N LEU A 109 -2.75 4.68 -5.02
CA LEU A 109 -3.72 4.76 -6.11
C LEU A 109 -4.44 3.44 -6.27
N GLU A 110 -5.76 3.45 -6.17
CA GLU A 110 -6.60 2.28 -6.42
C GLU A 110 -7.51 2.53 -7.62
N TYR A 111 -7.94 1.47 -8.28
CA TYR A 111 -8.87 1.55 -9.41
C TYR A 111 -9.99 0.52 -9.25
N SER A 112 -11.24 0.99 -9.26
CA SER A 112 -12.41 0.12 -9.33
C SER A 112 -12.69 -0.24 -10.78
N ILE A 113 -12.81 -1.53 -11.06
CA ILE A 113 -13.13 -2.01 -12.40
C ILE A 113 -14.61 -1.76 -12.69
N ASP A 114 -15.45 -2.01 -11.68
CA ASP A 114 -16.90 -1.94 -11.82
C ASP A 114 -17.39 -0.51 -12.00
N ASP A 115 -16.79 0.44 -11.27
CA ASP A 115 -17.17 1.86 -11.37
C ASP A 115 -16.40 2.62 -12.47
N ASP A 116 -15.31 2.08 -13.01
CA ASP A 116 -14.35 2.81 -13.88
C ASP A 116 -13.83 4.12 -13.24
N VAL A 117 -13.52 4.06 -11.93
CA VAL A 117 -13.11 5.24 -11.12
C VAL A 117 -11.87 4.94 -10.28
N ILE A 118 -11.09 5.99 -10.02
CA ILE A 118 -9.89 5.95 -9.17
C ILE A 118 -10.27 6.28 -7.72
N PHE A 119 -9.68 5.54 -6.79
CA PHE A 119 -9.80 5.74 -5.36
C PHE A 119 -8.41 5.94 -4.72
N CYS A 120 -8.40 6.36 -3.46
CA CYS A 120 -7.20 6.42 -2.65
C CYS A 120 -7.36 5.48 -1.46
N LEU A 121 -6.39 4.57 -1.27
CA LEU A 121 -6.42 3.55 -0.21
C LEU A 121 -6.62 4.16 1.20
N CYS A 122 -6.15 5.38 1.41
CA CYS A 122 -6.17 6.04 2.72
C CYS A 122 -7.40 6.93 2.94
N CYS A 123 -8.24 7.16 1.92
CA CYS A 123 -9.42 8.03 1.97
C CYS A 123 -10.65 7.28 2.48
#